data_AF-A0A392N920-F1
#
_entry.id   AF-A0A392N920-F1
#
_cell.length_a   1.000
_cell.length_b   1.000
_cell.length_c   1.000
_cell.angle_alpha   90.00
_cell.angle_beta   90.00
_cell.angle_gamma   90.00
#
_symmetry.space_group_name_H-M   'P 1'
#
loop_
_entity.id
_entity.type
_entity.pdbx_description
1 polymer ?
#
loop_
_entity_poly.entity_id
_entity_poly.type
_entity_poly.pdbx_seq_one_letter_code
_entity_poly.pdbx_strand_id
1 'polypeptide(L)'
;MPSFMHSYIEDIIDVKGDGHCGFRVVAEHLGKGEESHVLIRRALIRELNMFRTDYLSIYGNEKRLQYINDGLYPPKIMPTSGIAPKDKWLTFPDMGHILATAYNKVVVELTKPEIGISETFFPLRGPPPSDPFSRILCLGLIPNHFVYVKLKDGCPLPPTCKEWRIHRAKDAETWEYKFLDRQSKFEELMKIEKGEHQKNEDNPIIVIDDEDEIKL
;
A
#
# COMPACT_ATOMS: atom_id res chain seq x y z
N MET A 1 0.54 -6.72 9.56
CA MET A 1 -0.37 -5.56 9.51
C MET A 1 -0.35 -4.87 10.88
N PRO A 2 -0.63 -3.56 10.95
CA PRO A 2 -0.75 -2.83 12.21
C PRO A 2 -1.81 -3.49 13.10
N SER A 3 -1.56 -3.54 14.39
CA SER A 3 -2.42 -4.27 15.34
C SER A 3 -3.84 -3.69 15.40
N PHE A 4 -3.99 -2.37 15.34
CA PHE A 4 -5.32 -1.74 15.35
C PHE A 4 -6.17 -2.13 14.12
N MET A 5 -5.53 -2.47 13.00
CA MET A 5 -6.25 -2.84 11.77
C MET A 5 -7.03 -4.14 11.93
N HIS A 6 -6.65 -5.04 12.85
CA HIS A 6 -7.36 -6.30 13.06
C HIS A 6 -8.85 -6.11 13.40
N SER A 7 -9.21 -5.01 14.07
CA SER A 7 -10.61 -4.69 14.38
C SER A 7 -11.43 -4.29 13.14
N TYR A 8 -10.77 -3.94 12.04
CA TYR A 8 -11.35 -3.49 10.79
C TYR A 8 -11.27 -4.51 9.65
N ILE A 9 -10.77 -5.71 9.92
CA ILE A 9 -10.73 -6.80 8.94
C ILE A 9 -12.02 -7.62 9.07
N GLU A 10 -12.67 -7.88 7.94
CA GLU A 10 -13.82 -8.79 7.86
C GLU A 10 -13.36 -10.22 7.65
N ASP A 11 -12.39 -10.40 6.76
CA ASP A 11 -11.93 -11.71 6.31
C ASP A 11 -10.50 -11.62 5.76
N ILE A 12 -9.78 -12.74 5.83
CA ILE A 12 -8.44 -12.89 5.24
C ILE A 12 -8.47 -14.15 4.39
N ILE A 13 -8.27 -13.97 3.08
CA ILE A 13 -8.16 -15.09 2.15
C ILE A 13 -6.67 -15.35 1.92
N ASP A 14 -6.24 -16.53 2.36
CA ASP A 14 -4.90 -17.03 2.11
C ASP A 14 -4.84 -17.69 0.72
N VAL A 15 -3.95 -17.19 -0.13
CA VAL A 15 -3.66 -17.75 -1.46
C VAL A 15 -2.38 -18.56 -1.42
N LYS A 16 -2.10 -19.34 -2.46
CA LYS A 16 -0.88 -20.15 -2.51
C LYS A 16 0.41 -19.32 -2.41
N GLY A 17 1.28 -19.70 -1.47
CA GLY A 17 2.59 -19.08 -1.21
C GLY A 17 3.73 -19.58 -2.09
N ASP A 18 3.55 -19.62 -3.42
CA ASP A 18 4.55 -20.13 -4.38
C ASP A 18 5.38 -19.02 -5.06
N GLY A 19 5.48 -17.85 -4.43
CA GLY A 19 6.12 -16.67 -5.02
C GLY A 19 5.27 -15.96 -6.08
N HIS A 20 3.99 -16.33 -6.22
CA HIS A 20 3.01 -15.62 -7.03
C HIS A 20 1.87 -14.99 -6.22
N CYS A 21 1.89 -15.13 -4.89
CA CYS A 21 0.84 -14.71 -3.97
C CYS A 21 0.30 -13.30 -4.23
N GLY A 22 1.14 -12.28 -4.43
CA GLY A 22 0.66 -10.92 -4.73
C GLY A 22 -0.20 -10.84 -6.00
N PHE A 23 0.18 -11.55 -7.07
CA PHE A 23 -0.63 -11.62 -8.29
C PHE A 23 -1.87 -12.51 -8.12
N ARG A 24 -1.77 -13.58 -7.32
CA ARG A 24 -2.88 -14.47 -6.97
C ARG A 24 -3.96 -13.74 -6.18
N VAL A 25 -3.58 -12.92 -5.20
CA VAL A 25 -4.49 -12.04 -4.45
C VAL A 25 -5.28 -11.13 -5.39
N VAL A 26 -4.61 -10.52 -6.37
CA VAL A 26 -5.28 -9.65 -7.35
C VAL A 26 -6.27 -10.45 -8.21
N ALA A 27 -5.89 -11.65 -8.65
CA ALA A 27 -6.77 -12.53 -9.42
C ALA A 27 -8.00 -12.97 -8.62
N GLU A 28 -7.80 -13.34 -7.35
CA GLU A 28 -8.85 -13.75 -6.42
C GLU A 28 -9.83 -12.60 -6.16
N HIS A 29 -9.32 -11.40 -5.86
CA HIS A 29 -10.13 -10.20 -5.67
C HIS A 29 -10.98 -9.85 -6.91
N LEU A 30 -10.48 -10.12 -8.11
CA LEU A 30 -11.21 -9.88 -9.36
C LEU A 30 -12.19 -11.00 -9.71
N GLY A 31 -12.38 -12.00 -8.84
CA GLY A 31 -13.27 -13.14 -9.06
C GLY A 31 -12.80 -14.07 -10.18
N LYS A 32 -11.50 -14.05 -10.51
CA LYS A 32 -10.92 -14.88 -11.59
C LYS A 32 -10.33 -16.20 -11.06
N GLY A 33 -10.26 -16.36 -9.74
CA GLY A 33 -9.56 -17.45 -9.06
C GLY A 33 -8.04 -17.26 -9.08
N GLU A 34 -7.37 -17.64 -7.99
CA GLU A 34 -5.92 -17.46 -7.83
C GLU A 34 -5.05 -18.00 -8.98
N GLU A 35 -5.45 -19.10 -9.63
CA GLU A 35 -4.72 -19.71 -10.76
C GLU A 35 -4.65 -18.79 -12.00
N SER A 36 -5.48 -17.74 -12.06
CA SER A 36 -5.46 -16.74 -13.13
C SER A 36 -4.35 -15.69 -12.99
N HIS A 37 -3.41 -15.84 -12.04
CA HIS A 37 -2.34 -14.86 -11.76
C HIS A 37 -1.47 -14.48 -12.98
N VAL A 38 -1.33 -15.36 -13.98
CA VAL A 38 -0.60 -15.08 -15.23
C VAL A 38 -1.30 -13.98 -16.04
N LEU A 39 -2.64 -13.92 -16.01
CA LEU A 39 -3.40 -12.85 -16.67
C LEU A 39 -3.15 -11.50 -16.00
N ILE A 40 -2.95 -11.50 -14.68
CA ILE A 40 -2.62 -10.28 -13.94
C ILE A 40 -1.30 -9.71 -14.43
N ARG A 41 -0.25 -10.54 -14.49
CA ARG A 41 1.07 -10.15 -15.02
C ARG A 41 0.97 -9.57 -16.43
N ARG A 42 0.21 -10.20 -17.33
CA ARG A 42 0.03 -9.72 -18.71
C ARG A 42 -0.62 -8.34 -18.77
N ALA A 43 -1.60 -8.06 -17.92
CA ALA A 43 -2.21 -6.74 -17.85
C ALA A 43 -1.23 -5.68 -17.37
N LEU A 44 -0.42 -5.99 -16.35
CA LEU A 44 0.59 -5.06 -15.83
C LEU A 44 1.72 -4.79 -16.83
N ILE A 45 2.18 -5.81 -17.55
CA ILE A 45 3.15 -5.66 -18.64
C ILE A 45 2.59 -4.74 -19.74
N ARG A 46 1.31 -4.93 -20.10
CA ARG A 46 0.65 -4.08 -21.10
C ARG A 46 0.59 -2.63 -20.63
N GLU A 47 0.15 -2.40 -19.41
CA GLU A 47 0.07 -1.06 -18.81
C GLU A 47 1.44 -0.37 -18.78
N LEU A 48 2.45 -1.06 -18.25
CA LEU A 48 3.80 -0.53 -18.13
C LEU A 48 4.43 -0.21 -19.48
N ASN A 49 4.21 -1.04 -20.50
CA ASN A 49 4.74 -0.78 -21.85
C ASN A 49 3.98 0.32 -22.59
N MET A 50 2.66 0.39 -22.43
CA MET A 50 1.83 1.40 -23.11
C MET A 50 2.12 2.81 -22.58
N PHE A 51 2.39 2.95 -21.28
CA PHE A 51 2.70 4.23 -20.63
C PHE A 51 4.14 4.29 -20.10
N ARG A 52 5.09 3.71 -20.86
CA ARG A 52 6.49 3.58 -20.42
C ARG A 52 7.09 4.90 -19.93
N THR A 53 6.86 5.99 -20.66
CA THR A 53 7.40 7.32 -20.31
C THR A 53 6.91 7.81 -18.94
N ASP A 54 5.63 7.60 -18.64
CA ASP A 54 5.04 7.99 -17.36
C ASP A 54 5.69 7.21 -16.22
N TYR A 55 5.84 5.89 -16.37
CA TYR A 55 6.50 5.04 -15.37
C TYR A 55 8.01 5.30 -15.28
N LEU A 56 8.68 5.64 -16.37
CA LEU A 56 10.09 6.03 -16.35
C LEU A 56 10.29 7.28 -15.47
N SER A 57 9.35 8.22 -15.50
CA SER A 57 9.40 9.42 -14.66
C SER A 57 9.31 9.09 -13.16
N ILE A 58 8.54 8.06 -12.79
CA ILE A 58 8.40 7.56 -11.41
C ILE A 58 9.67 6.79 -10.98
N TYR A 59 10.19 5.92 -11.84
CA TYR A 59 11.33 5.06 -11.50
C TYR A 59 12.69 5.75 -11.67
N GLY A 60 12.71 6.91 -12.31
CA GLY A 60 13.87 7.78 -12.50
C GLY A 60 14.90 7.31 -13.52
N ASN A 61 14.95 6.02 -13.88
CA ASN A 61 15.91 5.51 -14.88
C ASN A 61 15.47 4.20 -15.56
N GLU A 62 16.04 3.97 -16.74
CA GLU A 62 15.74 2.80 -17.60
C GLU A 62 16.12 1.47 -16.95
N LYS A 63 17.22 1.42 -16.18
CA LYS A 63 17.66 0.20 -15.51
C LYS A 63 16.63 -0.27 -14.48
N ARG A 64 16.07 0.66 -13.70
CA ARG A 64 15.03 0.37 -12.70
C ARG A 64 13.72 -0.03 -13.37
N LEU A 65 13.30 0.69 -14.41
CA LEU A 65 12.10 0.34 -15.16
C LEU A 65 12.21 -1.05 -15.80
N GLN A 66 13.37 -1.38 -16.39
CA GLN A 66 13.61 -2.70 -16.95
C GLN A 66 13.58 -3.80 -15.89
N TYR A 67 14.18 -3.58 -14.72
CA TYR A 67 14.13 -4.52 -13.60
C TYR A 67 12.69 -4.85 -13.19
N ILE A 68 11.83 -3.84 -13.06
CA ILE A 68 10.41 -4.01 -12.70
C ILE A 68 9.66 -4.77 -13.81
N ASN A 69 9.87 -4.38 -15.07
CA ASN A 69 9.28 -5.05 -16.23
C ASN A 69 9.68 -6.53 -16.29
N ASP A 70 10.96 -6.85 -16.10
CA ASP A 70 11.48 -8.22 -16.09
C ASP A 70 10.92 -9.06 -14.93
N GLY A 71 10.59 -8.43 -13.80
CA GLY A 71 9.94 -9.09 -12.66
C GLY A 71 8.47 -9.45 -12.90
N LEU A 72 7.80 -8.75 -13.83
CA LEU A 72 6.44 -9.08 -14.22
C LEU A 72 6.35 -10.35 -15.08
N TYR A 73 7.39 -10.70 -15.83
CA TYR A 73 7.41 -11.95 -16.60
C TYR A 73 7.58 -13.16 -15.68
N PRO A 74 6.74 -14.21 -15.82
CA PRO A 74 6.90 -15.42 -15.02
C PRO A 74 8.26 -16.08 -15.29
N PRO A 75 8.81 -16.85 -14.33
CA PRO A 75 10.04 -17.58 -14.56
C PRO A 75 9.87 -18.56 -15.72
N LYS A 76 10.88 -18.65 -16.60
CA LYS A 76 10.85 -19.58 -17.75
C LYS A 76 10.81 -21.04 -17.30
N ILE A 77 11.47 -21.34 -16.19
CA ILE A 77 11.53 -22.67 -15.58
C ILE A 77 11.27 -22.45 -14.09
N MET A 78 10.30 -23.19 -13.55
CA MET A 78 10.05 -23.18 -12.11
C MET A 78 11.17 -23.91 -11.37
N PRO A 79 11.71 -23.33 -10.28
CA PRO A 79 12.66 -24.04 -9.42
C PRO A 79 12.07 -25.33 -8.85
N THR A 80 12.93 -26.28 -8.50
CA THR A 80 12.52 -27.55 -7.86
C THR A 80 11.84 -27.34 -6.51
N SER A 81 12.11 -26.21 -5.84
CA SER A 81 11.40 -25.81 -4.61
C SER A 81 9.92 -25.49 -4.83
N GLY A 82 9.48 -25.32 -6.10
CA GLY A 82 8.13 -24.87 -6.43
C GLY A 82 7.86 -23.40 -6.13
N ILE A 83 8.85 -22.66 -5.63
CA ILE A 83 8.75 -21.24 -5.28
C ILE A 83 9.41 -20.42 -6.37
N ALA A 84 8.68 -19.45 -6.94
CA ALA A 84 9.22 -18.55 -7.94
C ALA A 84 10.40 -17.73 -7.38
N PRO A 85 11.42 -17.42 -8.19
CA PRO A 85 12.52 -16.54 -7.78
C PRO A 85 12.03 -15.17 -7.27
N LYS A 86 12.73 -14.60 -6.28
CA LYS A 86 12.35 -13.32 -5.63
C LYS A 86 12.26 -12.15 -6.61
N ASP A 87 13.09 -12.13 -7.65
CA ASP A 87 13.03 -11.10 -8.69
C ASP A 87 11.74 -11.18 -9.54
N LYS A 88 10.94 -12.26 -9.38
CA LYS A 88 9.63 -12.43 -10.04
C LYS A 88 8.45 -12.14 -9.11
N TRP A 89 8.69 -11.77 -7.85
CA TRP A 89 7.61 -11.50 -6.91
C TRP A 89 6.94 -10.16 -7.20
N LEU A 90 5.70 -10.02 -6.76
CA LEU A 90 5.06 -8.71 -6.71
C LEU A 90 5.75 -7.87 -5.63
N THR A 91 6.10 -6.64 -5.94
CA THR A 91 6.79 -5.75 -4.99
C THR A 91 6.05 -4.42 -4.82
N PHE A 92 5.98 -3.95 -3.58
CA PHE A 92 5.63 -2.58 -3.25
C PHE A 92 6.90 -1.80 -2.85
N PRO A 93 6.95 -0.48 -3.13
CA PRO A 93 5.92 0.31 -3.82
C PRO A 93 5.92 0.16 -5.36
N ASP A 94 6.92 -0.52 -5.94
CA ASP A 94 7.20 -0.55 -7.39
C ASP A 94 5.98 -0.83 -8.28
N MET A 95 5.18 -1.84 -7.94
CA MET A 95 4.07 -2.31 -8.78
C MET A 95 2.71 -1.76 -8.35
N GLY A 96 2.65 -0.99 -7.26
CA GLY A 96 1.38 -0.48 -6.71
C GLY A 96 0.64 0.44 -7.69
N HIS A 97 1.34 1.39 -8.30
CA HIS A 97 0.75 2.28 -9.31
C HIS A 97 0.39 1.56 -10.61
N ILE A 98 1.13 0.52 -11.00
CA ILE A 98 0.79 -0.28 -12.18
C ILE A 98 -0.52 -1.03 -11.93
N LEU A 99 -0.65 -1.69 -10.77
CA LEU A 99 -1.87 -2.38 -10.36
C LEU A 99 -3.07 -1.44 -10.30
N ALA A 100 -2.92 -0.30 -9.60
CA ALA A 100 -3.99 0.66 -9.40
C ALA A 100 -4.51 1.17 -10.74
N THR A 101 -3.60 1.54 -11.65
CA THR A 101 -3.99 2.10 -12.94
C THR A 101 -4.55 1.05 -13.91
N ALA A 102 -3.88 -0.10 -14.05
CA ALA A 102 -4.29 -1.15 -14.98
C ALA A 102 -5.69 -1.71 -14.68
N TYR A 103 -6.10 -1.72 -13.41
CA TYR A 103 -7.38 -2.26 -12.97
C TYR A 103 -8.38 -1.20 -12.52
N ASN A 104 -8.02 0.08 -12.56
CA ASN A 104 -8.80 1.18 -11.99
C ASN A 104 -9.25 0.86 -10.55
N LYS A 105 -8.27 0.53 -9.71
CA LYS A 105 -8.43 0.10 -8.31
C LYS A 105 -7.69 1.05 -7.37
N VAL A 106 -8.20 1.17 -6.15
CA VAL A 106 -7.49 1.76 -5.02
C VAL A 106 -6.72 0.63 -4.35
N VAL A 107 -5.42 0.54 -4.60
CA VAL A 107 -4.58 -0.55 -4.08
C VAL A 107 -4.05 -0.13 -2.72
N VAL A 108 -4.32 -0.94 -1.71
CA VAL A 108 -3.89 -0.70 -0.34
C VAL A 108 -2.91 -1.79 0.05
N GLU A 109 -1.72 -1.41 0.50
CA GLU A 109 -0.78 -2.31 1.16
C GLU A 109 -0.89 -2.12 2.67
N LEU A 110 -1.18 -3.21 3.39
CA LEU A 110 -1.09 -3.28 4.84
C LEU A 110 0.07 -4.16 5.25
N THR A 111 1.03 -3.60 5.97
CA THR A 111 2.19 -4.34 6.49
C THR A 111 2.49 -3.95 7.92
N LYS A 112 3.26 -4.77 8.64
CA LYS A 112 3.73 -4.34 9.96
C LYS A 112 4.79 -3.24 9.82
N PRO A 113 4.85 -2.26 10.74
CA PRO A 113 5.88 -1.21 10.71
C PRO A 113 7.32 -1.74 10.71
N GLU A 114 7.56 -2.93 11.29
CA GLU A 114 8.89 -3.55 11.30
C GLU A 114 9.28 -4.15 9.94
N ILE A 115 8.31 -4.42 9.06
CA ILE A 115 8.53 -5.02 7.73
C ILE A 115 8.62 -3.92 6.67
N GLY A 116 7.77 -2.90 6.76
CA GLY A 116 7.70 -1.83 5.77
C GLY A 116 6.68 -0.76 6.13
N ILE A 117 6.31 0.02 5.13
CA ILE A 117 5.36 1.12 5.26
C ILE A 117 4.05 0.67 4.62
N SER A 118 2.93 0.87 5.32
CA SER A 118 1.61 0.67 4.70
C SER A 118 1.27 1.91 3.87
N GLU A 119 0.84 1.72 2.63
CA GLU A 119 0.56 2.82 1.70
C GLU A 119 -0.68 2.54 0.84
N THR A 120 -1.30 3.61 0.35
CA THR A 120 -2.39 3.57 -0.62
C THR A 120 -1.93 4.09 -1.98
N PHE A 121 -2.25 3.37 -3.05
CA PHE A 121 -1.91 3.68 -4.43
C PHE A 121 -3.21 3.89 -5.22
N PHE A 122 -3.36 5.08 -5.79
CA PHE A 122 -4.47 5.40 -6.68
C PHE A 122 -4.05 5.23 -8.16
N PRO A 123 -5.03 5.11 -9.08
CA PRO A 123 -4.75 5.18 -10.51
C PRO A 123 -4.01 6.47 -10.87
N LEU A 124 -2.99 6.37 -11.72
CA LEU A 124 -2.25 7.53 -12.21
C LEU A 124 -3.05 8.36 -13.21
N ARG A 125 -4.05 7.75 -13.86
CA ARG A 125 -4.85 8.32 -14.94
C ARG A 125 -6.32 7.99 -14.72
N GLY A 126 -7.19 8.89 -15.17
CA GLY A 126 -8.64 8.75 -15.09
C GLY A 126 -9.24 9.21 -13.76
N PRO A 127 -10.43 9.81 -13.78
CA PRO A 127 -11.08 10.32 -12.58
C PRO A 127 -11.62 9.19 -11.69
N PRO A 128 -11.80 9.45 -10.38
CA PRO A 128 -12.53 8.53 -9.51
C PRO A 128 -13.95 8.29 -10.03
N PRO A 129 -14.47 7.05 -9.93
CA PRO A 129 -15.88 6.79 -10.20
C PRO A 129 -16.76 7.42 -9.11
N SER A 130 -18.08 7.43 -9.33
CA SER A 130 -19.05 7.96 -8.35
C SER A 130 -18.94 7.28 -6.98
N ASP A 131 -18.70 5.98 -6.97
CA ASP A 131 -18.35 5.21 -5.77
C ASP A 131 -16.91 4.68 -5.88
N PRO A 132 -15.92 5.44 -5.37
CA PRO A 132 -14.52 5.02 -5.38
C PRO A 132 -14.22 3.95 -4.31
N PHE A 133 -15.09 3.75 -3.32
CA PHE A 133 -14.83 2.81 -2.23
C PHE A 133 -15.01 1.36 -2.68
N SER A 134 -15.92 1.09 -3.62
CA SER A 134 -16.03 -0.20 -4.32
C SER A 134 -14.76 -0.64 -5.08
N ARG A 135 -13.78 0.26 -5.22
CA ARG A 135 -12.52 0.02 -5.94
C ARG A 135 -11.38 -0.42 -5.03
N ILE A 136 -11.58 -0.56 -3.72
CA ILE A 136 -10.51 -0.94 -2.79
C ILE A 136 -10.09 -2.40 -3.01
N LEU A 137 -8.80 -2.59 -3.25
CA LEU A 137 -8.10 -3.87 -3.25
C LEU A 137 -7.02 -3.79 -2.16
N CYS A 138 -7.18 -4.56 -1.08
CA CYS A 138 -6.22 -4.55 0.03
C CYS A 138 -5.37 -5.83 0.03
N LEU A 139 -4.06 -5.66 -0.04
CA LEU A 139 -3.06 -6.71 0.10
C LEU A 139 -2.41 -6.60 1.48
N GLY A 140 -2.48 -7.68 2.25
CA GLY A 140 -1.75 -7.80 3.50
C GLY A 140 -0.37 -8.40 3.25
N LEU A 141 0.70 -7.65 3.49
CA LEU A 141 2.07 -8.16 3.44
C LEU A 141 2.45 -8.75 4.81
N ILE A 142 2.86 -10.01 4.78
CA ILE A 142 3.53 -10.72 5.86
C ILE A 142 4.86 -11.27 5.31
N PRO A 143 5.80 -11.75 6.15
CA PRO A 143 7.13 -12.15 5.67
C PRO A 143 7.08 -13.11 4.47
N ASN A 144 7.53 -12.62 3.31
CA ASN A 144 7.56 -13.33 2.01
C ASN A 144 6.20 -13.79 1.46
N HIS A 145 5.07 -13.25 1.93
CA HIS A 145 3.75 -13.65 1.46
C HIS A 145 2.72 -12.52 1.45
N PHE A 146 1.80 -12.56 0.49
CA PHE A 146 0.66 -11.67 0.41
C PHE A 146 -0.63 -12.44 0.63
N VAL A 147 -1.50 -11.88 1.46
CA VAL A 147 -2.87 -12.34 1.65
C VAL A 147 -3.86 -11.31 1.14
N TYR A 148 -5.04 -11.76 0.72
CA TYR A 148 -6.13 -10.84 0.39
C TYR A 148 -6.86 -10.46 1.68
N VAL A 149 -6.92 -9.17 1.98
CA VAL A 149 -7.61 -8.64 3.17
C VAL A 149 -8.93 -8.01 2.75
N LYS A 150 -10.05 -8.56 3.23
CA LYS A 150 -11.35 -7.89 3.12
C LYS A 150 -11.50 -6.93 4.30
N LEU A 151 -11.71 -5.67 3.97
CA LEU A 151 -11.80 -4.58 4.94
C LEU A 151 -13.26 -4.21 5.17
N LYS A 152 -13.59 -3.86 6.42
CA LYS A 152 -14.90 -3.28 6.77
C LYS A 152 -15.12 -1.95 6.07
N ASP A 153 -16.36 -1.66 5.75
CA ASP A 153 -16.77 -0.34 5.28
C ASP A 153 -16.35 0.75 6.27
N GLY A 154 -15.84 1.86 5.73
CA GLY A 154 -15.39 3.00 6.54
C GLY A 154 -14.09 2.78 7.33
N CYS A 155 -13.36 1.67 7.16
CA CYS A 155 -12.14 1.44 7.92
C CYS A 155 -11.04 2.49 7.67
N PRO A 156 -10.13 2.77 8.62
CA PRO A 156 -8.95 3.58 8.36
C PRO A 156 -8.10 2.98 7.23
N LEU A 157 -7.50 3.83 6.40
CA LEU A 157 -6.64 3.41 5.29
C LEU A 157 -5.28 4.08 5.36
N PRO A 158 -4.19 3.42 4.95
CA PRO A 158 -2.87 4.02 4.93
C PRO A 158 -2.79 5.28 4.06
N PRO A 159 -1.84 6.20 4.34
CA PRO A 159 -1.68 7.41 3.57
C PRO A 159 -1.33 7.12 2.11
N THR A 160 -1.63 8.08 1.24
CA THR A 160 -1.30 7.99 -0.18
C THR A 160 0.22 7.95 -0.39
N CYS A 161 0.67 7.01 -1.24
CA CYS A 161 2.04 6.93 -1.70
C CYS A 161 2.47 8.27 -2.32
N LYS A 162 3.65 8.76 -1.93
CA LYS A 162 4.13 10.10 -2.30
C LYS A 162 4.28 10.27 -3.80
N GLU A 163 4.74 9.22 -4.50
CA GLU A 163 4.95 9.24 -5.95
C GLU A 163 3.65 9.53 -6.72
N TRP A 164 2.49 9.09 -6.23
CA TRP A 164 1.21 9.43 -6.85
C TRP A 164 0.96 10.94 -6.88
N ARG A 165 1.30 11.66 -5.80
CA ARG A 165 1.11 13.12 -5.72
C ARG A 165 2.05 13.90 -6.64
N ILE A 166 3.09 13.26 -7.15
CA ILE A 166 4.06 13.89 -8.07
C ILE A 166 3.66 13.57 -9.52
N HIS A 167 3.25 12.33 -9.78
CA HIS A 167 3.15 11.79 -11.13
C HIS A 167 1.73 11.57 -11.67
N ARG A 168 0.67 11.76 -10.86
CA ARG A 168 -0.72 11.64 -11.35
C ARG A 168 -1.01 12.62 -12.48
N ALA A 169 -1.79 12.18 -13.45
CA ALA A 169 -2.39 13.05 -14.44
C ALA A 169 -3.43 13.99 -13.80
N LYS A 170 -3.71 15.11 -14.47
CA LYS A 170 -4.65 16.13 -13.98
C LYS A 170 -6.05 15.56 -13.74
N ASP A 171 -6.52 14.66 -14.60
CA ASP A 171 -7.84 14.05 -14.48
C ASP A 171 -7.98 13.09 -13.29
N ALA A 172 -6.85 12.59 -12.75
CA ALA A 172 -6.80 11.74 -11.57
C ALA A 172 -6.67 12.52 -10.26
N GLU A 173 -6.56 13.86 -10.28
CA GLU A 173 -6.18 14.64 -9.10
C GLU A 173 -7.12 14.51 -7.90
N THR A 174 -8.39 14.19 -8.16
CA THR A 174 -9.45 14.18 -7.14
C THR A 174 -9.62 12.86 -6.40
N TRP A 175 -8.85 11.81 -6.74
CA TRP A 175 -8.92 10.51 -6.04
C TRP A 175 -8.69 10.67 -4.54
N GLU A 176 -7.57 11.29 -4.13
CA GLU A 176 -7.16 11.39 -2.74
C GLU A 176 -8.19 12.09 -1.84
N TYR A 177 -8.86 13.13 -2.35
CA TYR A 177 -9.86 13.88 -1.59
C TYR A 177 -11.00 13.00 -1.06
N LYS A 178 -11.28 11.87 -1.71
CA LYS A 178 -12.32 10.92 -1.30
C LYS A 178 -11.89 10.04 -0.12
N PHE A 179 -10.61 10.02 0.22
CA PHE A 179 -10.03 9.10 1.21
C PHE A 179 -9.38 9.80 2.40
N LEU A 180 -9.27 11.14 2.40
CA LEU A 180 -8.56 11.91 3.43
C LEU A 180 -9.02 11.58 4.86
N ASP A 181 -10.32 11.51 5.13
CA ASP A 181 -10.81 11.20 6.49
C ASP A 181 -10.34 9.83 6.99
N ARG A 182 -10.36 8.81 6.10
CA ARG A 182 -9.89 7.45 6.40
C ARG A 182 -8.37 7.41 6.60
N GLN A 183 -7.65 8.24 5.87
CA GLN A 183 -6.19 8.38 5.96
C GLN A 183 -5.76 9.09 7.25
N SER A 184 -6.42 10.19 7.61
CA SER A 184 -6.19 10.88 8.87
C SER A 184 -6.47 9.96 10.06
N LYS A 185 -7.53 9.15 10.00
CA LYS A 185 -7.83 8.19 11.07
C LYS A 185 -6.75 7.11 11.19
N PHE A 186 -6.23 6.61 10.08
CA PHE A 186 -5.14 5.63 10.09
C PHE A 186 -3.87 6.21 10.72
N GLU A 187 -3.49 7.42 10.33
CA GLU A 187 -2.30 8.08 10.88
C GLU A 187 -2.41 8.32 12.39
N GLU A 188 -3.59 8.72 12.87
CA GLU A 188 -3.87 8.86 14.31
C GLU A 188 -3.67 7.54 15.05
N LEU A 189 -4.28 6.45 14.56
CA LEU A 189 -4.18 5.13 15.17
C LEU A 189 -2.75 4.55 15.09
N MET A 190 -2.02 4.83 14.00
CA MET A 190 -0.61 4.45 13.87
C MET A 190 0.28 5.15 14.91
N LYS A 191 0.06 6.44 15.19
CA LYS A 191 0.81 7.17 16.22
C LYS A 191 0.59 6.56 17.60
N ILE A 192 -0.67 6.22 17.91
CA ILE A 192 -1.02 5.54 19.16
C ILE A 192 -0.32 4.18 19.25
N GLU A 193 -0.35 3.37 18.19
CA GLU A 193 0.31 2.06 18.15
C GLU A 193 1.83 2.14 18.35
N LYS A 194 2.47 3.20 17.83
CA LYS A 194 3.90 3.45 18.01
C LYS A 194 4.27 4.05 19.37
N GLY A 195 3.29 4.40 20.21
CA GLY A 195 3.53 5.10 21.47
C GLY A 195 3.96 6.57 21.28
N GLU A 196 3.70 7.16 20.12
CA GLU A 196 3.98 8.57 19.82
C GLU A 196 2.85 9.44 20.39
N HIS A 197 2.81 9.65 21.71
CA HIS A 197 1.93 10.67 22.28
C HIS A 197 2.42 12.08 21.95
N GLN A 198 1.48 13.00 21.70
CA GLN A 198 1.77 14.43 21.74
C GLN A 198 2.36 14.73 23.13
N LYS A 199 3.59 15.24 23.17
CA LYS A 199 4.10 15.89 24.37
C LYS A 199 3.13 17.05 24.64
N ASN A 200 2.33 16.96 25.69
CA ASN A 200 1.57 18.10 26.17
C ASN A 200 2.58 19.17 26.61
N GLU A 201 2.75 20.21 25.81
CA GLU A 201 3.17 21.52 26.29
C GLU A 201 2.04 22.04 27.17
N ASP A 202 2.06 21.70 28.45
CA ASP A 202 1.44 22.46 29.54
C ASP A 202 1.67 21.69 30.84
N ASN A 203 2.84 21.91 31.43
CA ASN A 203 3.00 21.79 32.87
C ASN A 203 3.71 23.06 33.31
N PRO A 204 3.04 24.01 34.00
CA PRO A 204 3.73 25.15 34.58
C PRO A 204 4.70 24.62 35.64
N ILE A 205 5.98 24.95 35.47
CA ILE A 205 7.00 24.76 36.49
C ILE A 205 6.59 25.65 37.67
N ILE A 206 6.11 25.05 38.76
CA ILE A 206 5.99 25.74 40.04
C ILE A 206 7.42 25.95 40.54
N VAL A 207 7.95 27.15 40.33
CA VAL A 207 9.14 27.61 41.04
C VAL A 207 8.69 27.95 42.45
N ILE A 208 9.13 27.16 43.42
CA ILE A 208 8.99 27.49 44.84
C ILE A 208 10.23 28.33 45.16
N ASP A 209 10.06 29.65 45.25
CA ASP A 209 11.05 30.54 45.86
C ASP A 209 10.98 30.34 47.38
N ASP A 210 11.87 29.51 47.92
CA ASP A 210 12.14 29.44 49.35
C ASP A 210 13.34 30.35 49.66
N GLU A 211 13.11 31.64 49.90
CA GLU A 211 14.03 32.49 50.67
C GLU A 211 13.35 33.79 51.15
N ASP A 212 12.54 33.66 52.22
CA ASP A 212 12.08 34.72 53.13
C ASP A 212 11.56 33.95 54.37
N GLU A 213 11.96 34.10 55.63
CA GLU A 213 12.69 35.07 56.44
C GLU A 213 13.32 34.24 57.60
N ILE A 214 14.26 34.71 58.43
CA ILE A 214 13.97 35.52 59.62
C ILE A 214 15.30 36.01 60.21
N LYS A 215 15.40 37.34 60.33
CA LYS A 215 16.26 38.01 61.31
C LYS A 215 15.67 37.83 62.71
N LEU A 216 16.47 37.32 63.64
CA LEU A 216 16.61 37.89 65.00
C LEU A 216 17.96 37.48 65.58
#